data_AF-A0A6P3Y767-F1
#
_entry.id   AF-A0A6P3Y767-F1
#
_cell.length_a   1.000
_cell.length_b   1.000
_cell.length_c   1.000
_cell.angle_alpha   90.00
_cell.angle_beta   90.00
_cell.angle_gamma   90.00
#
_symmetry.space_group_name_H-M   'P 1'
#
loop_
_entity.id
_entity.type
_entity.pdbx_description
1 polymer ?
#
loop_
_entity_poly.entity_id
_entity_poly.type
_entity_poly.pdbx_seq_one_letter_code
_entity_poly.pdbx_strand_id
1 'polypeptide(L)'
;MYRERDERTPLIAPARKRWIPMRILMCVMTFTACWTSYMCRLQMPILVVPMIRDAPGLNNLTAGVCVFDEEIIRSRRSIIFDALDPAGYLENQIMEELELKRAESRYRRQAQLEVRPPNAPIRLFGGQPFDWTPNIRGQLIAAYGYGNVPGNFIGGWLSLRYGPRRAVLWTSLLAALVSLVSPLLAQFHWLVLFFSRIIIGVTGGVIFPAGHTMVAKWAPPNEKSRFVWSLLGGTFGTILTYPMVAAIAETMDWESAWYIPSLLMLVWIVVWAAIAYDSPSEHPGITPAERDYILNAQAGIVRTEKPTWKQTPMKKIMTSVPFISLIICHFGNLFLLFFYQNSLMLYLTKALGFQLTKGGAAAGAPWAGRMIFGFVFSWIGDTVKRKNIISITLLRKIATIFSHFLPGVFLILVGYVGCDIVLANVCLVFALGFNGAAIIANLSNNQDLAPNFAGFLYGIMNTIGSSSGIIIPPMVEEIAGKYGNPIDRWQTVFWIGAGVCIASMVIFLFGGSGKIQSWNEIQFQRTDDQELERARQTAEK
;
A
#
# COMPACT_ATOMS: atom_id res chain seq x y z
N MET A 1 70.77 -10.55 31.67
CA MET A 1 70.31 -9.73 30.53
C MET A 1 69.46 -10.61 29.61
N TYR A 2 68.18 -10.79 29.89
CA TYR A 2 67.20 -11.23 28.87
C TYR A 2 65.84 -10.62 29.21
N ARG A 3 65.35 -9.82 28.26
CA ARG A 3 64.23 -8.89 28.30
C ARG A 3 62.88 -9.59 28.46
N GLU A 4 62.02 -8.94 29.23
CA GLU A 4 60.56 -9.07 29.24
C GLU A 4 60.00 -9.07 27.81
N ARG A 5 59.06 -9.97 27.54
CA ARG A 5 58.30 -10.02 26.30
C ARG A 5 56.88 -9.54 26.62
N ASP A 6 56.62 -8.29 26.27
CA ASP A 6 55.32 -7.61 26.37
C ASP A 6 54.16 -8.49 25.88
N GLU A 7 53.22 -8.77 26.78
CA GLU A 7 51.88 -9.22 26.44
C GLU A 7 51.15 -8.08 25.71
N ARG A 8 51.16 -8.12 24.37
CA ARG A 8 50.31 -7.27 23.56
C ARG A 8 48.85 -7.72 23.71
N THR A 9 48.14 -7.15 24.68
CA THR A 9 46.68 -7.08 24.64
C THR A 9 46.27 -6.42 23.32
N PRO A 10 45.45 -7.04 22.46
CA PRO A 10 44.95 -6.37 21.28
C PRO A 10 44.11 -5.18 21.74
N LEU A 11 44.53 -3.97 21.37
CA LEU A 11 43.77 -2.73 21.47
C LEU A 11 42.52 -2.85 20.58
N ILE A 12 41.50 -3.55 21.07
CA ILE A 12 40.15 -3.39 20.55
C ILE A 12 39.75 -1.98 20.98
N ALA A 13 39.81 -1.03 20.03
CA ALA A 13 39.27 0.30 20.25
C ALA A 13 37.88 0.16 20.90
N PRO A 14 37.60 0.84 22.03
CA PRO A 14 36.30 0.73 22.67
C PRO A 14 35.25 1.05 21.61
N ALA A 15 34.39 0.08 21.32
CA ALA A 15 33.36 0.22 20.30
C ALA A 15 32.61 1.50 20.62
N ARG A 16 32.76 2.54 19.78
CA ARG A 16 32.03 3.80 19.93
C ARG A 16 30.57 3.40 20.09
N LYS A 17 30.00 3.59 21.29
CA LYS A 17 28.58 3.37 21.53
C LYS A 17 27.86 4.26 20.53
N ARG A 18 27.40 3.67 19.44
CA ARG A 18 26.56 4.39 18.49
C ARG A 18 25.30 4.78 19.25
N TRP A 19 24.93 6.04 19.14
CA TRP A 19 23.67 6.56 19.68
C TRP A 19 22.45 5.84 19.08
N ILE A 20 22.59 5.26 17.89
CA ILE A 20 21.52 4.55 17.18
C ILE A 20 21.98 3.11 16.87
N PRO A 21 21.29 2.07 17.40
CA PRO A 21 21.52 0.68 17.05
C PRO A 21 21.30 0.42 15.55
N MET A 22 22.11 -0.46 14.94
CA MET A 22 22.03 -0.69 13.49
C MET A 22 20.70 -1.29 13.07
N ARG A 23 20.06 -2.04 13.98
CA ARG A 23 18.72 -2.59 13.77
C ARG A 23 17.65 -1.50 13.55
N ILE A 24 17.77 -0.34 14.20
CA ILE A 24 16.85 0.80 14.01
C ILE A 24 17.07 1.41 12.62
N LEU A 25 18.32 1.54 12.20
CA LEU A 25 18.61 2.04 10.85
C LEU A 25 18.02 1.10 9.79
N MET A 26 18.12 -0.22 9.98
CA MET A 26 17.49 -1.20 9.07
C MET A 26 15.95 -1.10 9.08
N CYS A 27 15.32 -0.77 10.21
CA CYS A 27 13.89 -0.43 10.24
C CYS A 27 13.58 0.79 9.38
N VAL A 28 14.36 1.88 9.51
CA VAL A 28 14.16 3.11 8.72
C VAL A 28 14.38 2.83 7.22
N MET A 29 15.41 2.06 6.88
CA MET A 29 15.66 1.66 5.48
C MET A 29 14.50 0.81 4.93
N THR A 30 14.00 -0.15 5.71
CA THR A 30 12.85 -0.98 5.30
C THR A 30 11.59 -0.13 5.14
N PHE A 31 11.37 0.83 6.04
CA PHE A 31 10.26 1.77 5.97
C PHE A 31 10.32 2.64 4.72
N THR A 32 11.49 3.23 4.44
CA THR A 32 11.68 4.05 3.24
C THR A 32 11.63 3.23 1.95
N ALA A 33 12.02 1.95 1.96
CA ALA A 33 11.84 1.05 0.82
C ALA A 33 10.36 0.80 0.48
N CYS A 34 9.52 0.60 1.51
CA CYS A 34 8.08 0.48 1.31
C CYS A 34 7.48 1.79 0.80
N TRP A 35 7.94 2.95 1.28
CA TRP A 35 7.50 4.25 0.78
C TRP A 35 7.86 4.43 -0.70
N THR A 36 9.13 4.31 -1.09
CA THR A 36 9.57 4.55 -2.47
C THR A 36 8.89 3.60 -3.47
N SER A 37 8.60 2.37 -3.07
CA SER A 37 7.80 1.44 -3.86
C SER A 37 6.37 1.93 -4.11
N TYR A 38 5.69 2.45 -3.08
CA TYR A 38 4.34 3.02 -3.22
C TYR A 38 4.33 4.29 -4.06
N MET A 39 5.41 5.07 -4.00
CA MET A 39 5.57 6.27 -4.81
C MET A 39 5.42 5.95 -6.31
N CYS A 40 6.12 4.91 -6.80
CA CYS A 40 6.00 4.49 -8.20
C CYS A 40 4.65 3.84 -8.53
N ARG A 41 4.06 3.12 -7.58
CA ARG A 41 2.75 2.50 -7.74
C ARG A 41 1.63 3.54 -7.92
N LEU A 42 1.70 4.64 -7.20
CA LEU A 42 0.64 5.67 -7.15
C LEU A 42 0.69 6.67 -8.31
N GLN A 43 1.81 6.76 -9.03
CA GLN A 43 1.95 7.72 -10.13
C GLN A 43 0.85 7.54 -11.19
N MET A 44 0.55 6.31 -11.61
CA MET A 44 -0.45 6.07 -12.67
C MET A 44 -1.87 6.51 -12.23
N PRO A 45 -2.44 6.03 -11.10
CA PRO A 45 -3.76 6.49 -10.63
C PRO A 45 -3.89 8.01 -10.44
N ILE A 46 -2.81 8.72 -10.10
CA ILE A 46 -2.82 10.17 -9.90
C ILE A 46 -2.72 10.89 -11.25
N LEU A 47 -1.73 10.53 -12.06
CA LEU A 47 -1.37 11.24 -13.29
C LEU A 47 -2.29 10.94 -14.45
N VAL A 48 -3.08 9.88 -14.36
CA VAL A 48 -4.11 9.58 -15.36
C VAL A 48 -5.14 10.70 -15.52
N VAL A 49 -5.39 11.48 -14.46
CA VAL A 49 -6.34 12.61 -14.44
C VAL A 49 -5.88 13.75 -15.35
N PRO A 50 -4.65 14.29 -15.21
CA PRO A 50 -4.14 15.30 -16.14
C PRO A 50 -3.65 14.73 -17.49
N MET A 51 -3.28 13.44 -17.56
CA MET A 51 -2.72 12.83 -18.76
C MET A 51 -3.78 12.52 -19.84
N ILE A 52 -5.04 12.29 -19.46
CA ILE A 52 -6.10 11.89 -20.39
C ILE A 52 -7.22 12.93 -20.37
N ARG A 53 -7.54 13.47 -21.54
CA ARG A 53 -8.66 14.41 -21.72
C ARG A 53 -9.99 13.65 -21.67
N ASP A 54 -11.03 14.29 -21.18
CA ASP A 54 -12.39 13.75 -21.28
C ASP A 54 -12.93 13.90 -22.72
N ALA A 55 -13.79 12.98 -23.15
CA ALA A 55 -14.30 12.92 -24.51
C ALA A 55 -15.01 14.23 -24.94
N PRO A 56 -14.77 14.73 -26.16
CA PRO A 56 -15.42 15.95 -26.66
C PRO A 56 -16.93 15.75 -26.78
N GLY A 57 -17.71 16.64 -26.16
CA GLY A 57 -19.19 16.57 -26.09
C GLY A 57 -19.74 16.39 -24.68
N LEU A 58 -18.91 15.96 -23.73
CA LEU A 58 -19.21 15.98 -22.30
C LEU A 58 -18.85 17.30 -21.60
N ASN A 59 -18.32 18.28 -22.34
CA ASN A 59 -17.75 19.53 -21.80
C ASN A 59 -18.74 20.39 -20.99
N ASN A 60 -20.06 20.22 -21.17
CA ASN A 60 -21.08 20.89 -20.35
C ASN A 60 -21.42 20.12 -19.05
N LEU A 61 -20.92 18.89 -18.89
CA LEU A 61 -21.15 18.00 -17.73
C LEU A 61 -19.88 17.76 -16.88
N THR A 62 -18.71 18.24 -17.32
CA THR A 62 -17.38 17.84 -16.78
C THR A 62 -16.60 18.92 -16.03
N ALA A 63 -17.13 20.14 -15.88
CA ALA A 63 -16.88 20.83 -14.61
C ALA A 63 -17.54 19.94 -13.56
N GLY A 64 -16.79 19.37 -12.61
CA GLY A 64 -17.30 18.32 -11.72
C GLY A 64 -18.74 18.58 -11.31
N VAL A 65 -19.59 17.54 -11.32
CA VAL A 65 -21.06 17.68 -11.16
C VAL A 65 -21.42 18.59 -9.97
N CYS A 66 -20.56 18.58 -8.97
CA CYS A 66 -20.48 19.61 -7.94
C CYS A 66 -19.49 20.70 -8.36
N VAL A 67 -19.99 21.77 -8.97
CA VAL A 67 -19.19 22.99 -9.10
C VAL A 67 -18.81 23.41 -7.68
N PHE A 68 -17.55 23.77 -7.46
CA PHE A 68 -17.01 24.21 -6.17
C PHE A 68 -17.65 25.56 -5.83
N ASP A 69 -18.90 25.54 -5.38
CA ASP A 69 -19.65 26.74 -5.02
C ASP A 69 -19.24 27.15 -3.61
N GLU A 70 -18.07 27.79 -3.52
CA GLU A 70 -17.54 28.34 -2.27
C GLU A 70 -18.55 29.30 -1.59
N GLU A 71 -19.53 29.82 -2.34
CA GLU A 71 -20.62 30.68 -1.87
C GLU A 71 -21.51 29.99 -0.81
N ILE A 72 -21.83 28.70 -0.94
CA ILE A 72 -22.82 28.04 -0.06
C ILE A 72 -22.22 27.67 1.30
N ILE A 73 -20.96 27.23 1.33
CA ILE A 73 -20.25 26.95 2.59
C ILE A 73 -19.84 28.26 3.29
N ARG A 74 -19.53 29.33 2.52
CA ARG A 74 -19.27 30.66 3.08
C ARG A 74 -20.51 31.36 3.59
N SER A 75 -21.67 31.23 2.94
CA SER A 75 -22.94 31.73 3.47
C SER A 75 -23.20 31.24 4.90
N ARG A 76 -22.82 29.99 5.23
CA ARG A 76 -22.91 29.47 6.61
C ARG A 76 -21.84 29.99 7.57
N ARG A 77 -20.66 30.37 7.09
CA ARG A 77 -19.57 30.94 7.93
C ARG A 77 -19.68 32.45 8.12
N SER A 78 -20.20 33.17 7.13
CA SER A 78 -20.42 34.62 7.18
C SER A 78 -21.46 34.94 8.26
N ILE A 79 -22.56 34.18 8.35
CA ILE A 79 -23.62 34.40 9.34
C ILE A 79 -23.13 34.36 10.81
N ILE A 80 -21.97 33.74 11.09
CA ILE A 80 -21.41 33.65 12.46
C ILE A 80 -20.40 34.78 12.76
N PHE A 81 -19.79 35.41 11.75
CA PHE A 81 -18.74 36.43 11.92
C PHE A 81 -19.13 37.84 11.41
N ASP A 82 -20.28 37.99 10.75
CA ASP A 82 -20.73 39.19 10.02
C ASP A 82 -21.02 40.45 10.88
N ALA A 83 -20.78 40.44 12.20
CA ALA A 83 -21.05 41.59 13.06
C ALA A 83 -19.82 42.34 13.59
N LEU A 84 -18.58 41.84 13.41
CA LEU A 84 -17.41 42.32 14.16
C LEU A 84 -16.16 42.71 13.35
N ASP A 85 -16.05 42.40 12.06
CA ASP A 85 -14.85 42.75 11.27
C ASP A 85 -15.11 43.03 9.78
N PRO A 86 -15.35 44.29 9.39
CA PRO A 86 -15.54 44.67 7.98
C PRO A 86 -14.25 44.59 7.13
N ALA A 87 -13.05 44.59 7.75
CA ALA A 87 -11.79 44.45 7.01
C ALA A 87 -11.57 43.00 6.56
N GLY A 88 -11.86 42.03 7.43
CA GLY A 88 -11.84 40.61 7.10
C GLY A 88 -12.83 40.25 5.98
N TYR A 89 -13.99 40.91 5.91
CA TYR A 89 -14.96 40.72 4.81
C TYR A 89 -14.39 41.16 3.45
N LEU A 90 -13.77 42.34 3.39
CA LEU A 90 -13.21 42.88 2.15
C LEU A 90 -11.99 42.07 1.67
N GLU A 91 -11.12 41.64 2.59
CA GLU A 91 -9.97 40.78 2.26
C GLU A 91 -10.43 39.44 1.69
N ASN A 92 -11.47 38.84 2.26
CA ASN A 92 -12.07 37.61 1.74
C ASN A 92 -12.67 37.80 0.33
N GLN A 93 -13.38 38.92 0.07
CA GLN A 93 -13.92 39.22 -1.26
C GLN A 93 -12.81 39.43 -2.31
N ILE A 94 -11.73 40.13 -1.97
CA ILE A 94 -10.60 40.36 -2.88
C ILE A 94 -9.89 39.05 -3.21
N MET A 95 -9.67 38.20 -2.19
CA MET A 95 -9.09 36.88 -2.38
C MET A 95 -9.99 35.97 -3.23
N GLU A 96 -11.31 36.07 -3.05
CA GLU A 96 -12.31 35.36 -3.85
C GLU A 96 -12.29 35.76 -5.32
N GLU A 97 -12.30 37.06 -5.63
CA GLU A 97 -12.17 37.54 -7.01
C GLU A 97 -10.85 37.09 -7.66
N LEU A 98 -9.76 37.10 -6.91
CA LEU A 98 -8.46 36.63 -7.38
C LEU A 98 -8.46 35.12 -7.65
N GLU A 99 -9.11 34.33 -6.80
CA GLU A 99 -9.23 32.88 -6.99
C GLU A 99 -10.17 32.51 -8.14
N LEU A 100 -11.31 33.20 -8.29
CA LEU A 100 -12.24 33.05 -9.41
C LEU A 100 -11.59 33.43 -10.74
N LYS A 101 -10.89 34.58 -10.81
CA LYS A 101 -10.12 34.97 -12.00
C LYS A 101 -9.01 33.97 -12.31
N ARG A 102 -8.34 33.40 -11.29
CA ARG A 102 -7.37 32.30 -11.47
C ARG A 102 -8.02 30.98 -11.89
N ALA A 103 -9.25 30.70 -11.49
CA ALA A 103 -9.99 29.50 -11.86
C ALA A 103 -10.49 29.61 -13.31
N GLU A 104 -11.11 30.73 -13.70
CA GLU A 104 -11.55 30.99 -15.07
C GLU A 104 -10.39 31.02 -16.08
N SER A 105 -9.29 31.70 -15.74
CA SER A 105 -8.11 31.72 -16.61
C SER A 105 -7.47 30.33 -16.77
N ARG A 106 -7.58 29.46 -15.76
CA ARG A 106 -7.14 28.06 -15.83
C ARG A 106 -8.10 27.15 -16.59
N TYR A 107 -9.41 27.33 -16.41
CA TYR A 107 -10.42 26.65 -17.25
C TYR A 107 -10.20 26.98 -18.72
N ARG A 108 -9.90 28.25 -19.04
CA ARG A 108 -9.49 28.65 -20.40
C ARG A 108 -8.18 27.99 -20.84
N ARG A 109 -7.15 27.91 -19.99
CA ARG A 109 -5.89 27.20 -20.32
C ARG A 109 -6.09 25.70 -20.56
N GLN A 110 -6.93 25.04 -19.77
CA GLN A 110 -7.18 23.60 -19.86
C GLN A 110 -8.12 23.26 -21.03
N ALA A 111 -9.07 24.15 -21.34
CA ALA A 111 -9.86 24.10 -22.57
C ALA A 111 -9.03 24.40 -23.83
N GLN A 112 -7.96 25.20 -23.69
CA GLN A 112 -6.98 25.50 -24.74
C GLN A 112 -5.87 24.46 -24.91
N LEU A 113 -5.73 23.47 -24.01
CA LEU A 113 -4.78 22.38 -24.19
C LEU A 113 -5.27 21.48 -25.34
N GLU A 114 -4.71 21.71 -26.52
CA GLU A 114 -4.92 20.86 -27.68
C GLU A 114 -4.45 19.43 -27.37
N VAL A 115 -5.29 18.46 -27.73
CA VAL A 115 -4.94 17.04 -27.63
C VAL A 115 -3.70 16.81 -28.47
N ARG A 116 -2.75 16.02 -27.93
CA ARG A 116 -1.58 15.63 -28.70
C ARG A 116 -2.00 14.87 -29.97
N PRO A 117 -1.63 15.32 -31.17
CA PRO A 117 -1.98 14.60 -32.39
C PRO A 117 -1.25 13.25 -32.45
N PRO A 118 -1.86 12.17 -32.99
CA PRO A 118 -1.28 10.82 -33.00
C PRO A 118 0.12 10.73 -33.62
N ASN A 119 0.42 11.60 -34.59
CA ASN A 119 1.68 11.59 -35.35
C ASN A 119 2.68 12.66 -34.87
N ALA A 120 2.48 13.25 -33.68
CA ALA A 120 3.39 14.26 -33.14
C ALA A 120 4.79 13.67 -32.83
N PRO A 121 5.89 14.39 -33.14
CA PRO A 121 7.23 13.97 -32.74
C PRO A 121 7.34 13.90 -31.21
N ILE A 122 8.25 13.05 -30.73
CA ILE A 122 8.51 12.90 -29.30
C ILE A 122 9.07 14.21 -28.76
N ARG A 123 8.44 14.73 -27.70
CA ARG A 123 8.84 15.97 -27.04
C ARG A 123 8.89 15.72 -25.54
N LEU A 124 9.97 16.17 -24.91
CA LEU A 124 10.06 16.23 -23.45
C LEU A 124 9.29 17.47 -22.98
N PHE A 125 8.55 17.34 -21.87
CA PHE A 125 7.78 18.43 -21.26
C PHE A 125 6.77 19.06 -22.23
N GLY A 126 5.96 18.23 -22.88
CA GLY A 126 4.96 18.69 -23.83
C GLY A 126 3.68 19.18 -23.16
N GLY A 127 3.34 18.65 -21.98
CA GLY A 127 2.15 19.01 -21.19
C GLY A 127 0.82 18.62 -21.83
N GLN A 128 0.82 18.22 -23.11
CA GLN A 128 -0.39 17.91 -23.87
C GLN A 128 -1.02 16.59 -23.42
N PRO A 129 -2.35 16.57 -23.15
CA PRO A 129 -3.06 15.35 -22.79
C PRO A 129 -3.30 14.46 -24.01
N PHE A 130 -3.53 13.17 -23.74
CA PHE A 130 -3.92 12.18 -24.74
C PHE A 130 -5.45 12.02 -24.81
N ASP A 131 -5.96 11.70 -25.99
CA ASP A 131 -7.35 11.31 -26.21
C ASP A 131 -7.48 9.78 -26.18
N TRP A 132 -7.46 9.22 -24.98
CA TRP A 132 -7.59 7.79 -24.74
C TRP A 132 -8.96 7.47 -24.13
N THR A 133 -9.55 6.38 -24.59
CA THR A 133 -10.88 5.96 -24.11
C THR A 133 -10.83 5.57 -22.62
N PRO A 134 -11.97 5.70 -21.90
CA PRO A 134 -12.11 5.22 -20.51
C PRO A 134 -11.66 3.77 -20.31
N ASN A 135 -11.88 2.89 -21.30
CA ASN A 135 -11.40 1.51 -21.23
C ASN A 135 -9.86 1.43 -21.20
N ILE A 136 -9.16 2.17 -22.08
CA ILE A 136 -7.70 2.25 -22.07
C ILE A 136 -7.21 2.80 -20.73
N ARG A 137 -7.88 3.84 -20.21
CA ARG A 137 -7.59 4.44 -18.91
C ARG A 137 -7.63 3.40 -17.79
N GLY A 138 -8.69 2.59 -17.75
CA GLY A 138 -8.88 1.52 -16.76
C GLY A 138 -7.82 0.43 -16.89
N GLN A 139 -7.50 -0.01 -18.11
CA GLN A 139 -6.47 -1.03 -18.33
C GLN A 139 -5.07 -0.55 -17.92
N LEU A 140 -4.73 0.73 -18.15
CA LEU A 140 -3.43 1.28 -17.74
C LEU A 140 -3.28 1.32 -16.21
N ILE A 141 -4.35 1.63 -15.47
CA ILE A 141 -4.33 1.58 -14.00
C ILE A 141 -4.27 0.13 -13.51
N ALA A 142 -5.03 -0.78 -14.12
CA ALA A 142 -5.02 -2.21 -13.80
C ALA A 142 -3.70 -2.92 -14.16
N ALA A 143 -2.91 -2.36 -15.07
CA ALA A 143 -1.65 -2.94 -15.52
C ALA A 143 -0.67 -3.22 -14.38
N TYR A 144 -0.65 -2.36 -13.35
CA TYR A 144 0.11 -2.63 -12.13
C TYR A 144 -0.34 -3.93 -11.44
N GLY A 145 -1.66 -4.16 -11.37
CA GLY A 145 -2.27 -5.36 -10.79
C GLY A 145 -1.85 -6.65 -11.51
N TYR A 146 -1.84 -6.65 -12.85
CA TYR A 146 -1.40 -7.80 -13.65
C TYR A 146 0.04 -8.22 -13.31
N GLY A 147 0.92 -7.26 -13.05
CA GLY A 147 2.31 -7.54 -12.64
C GLY A 147 2.46 -7.86 -11.15
N ASN A 148 1.70 -7.21 -10.27
CA ASN A 148 1.83 -7.36 -8.83
C ASN A 148 1.52 -8.78 -8.34
N VAL A 149 0.48 -9.41 -8.90
CA VAL A 149 0.07 -10.77 -8.54
C VAL A 149 1.20 -11.79 -8.70
N PRO A 150 1.82 -11.98 -9.88
CA PRO A 150 2.99 -12.85 -10.02
C PRO A 150 4.23 -12.30 -9.29
N GLY A 151 4.38 -10.98 -9.20
CA GLY A 151 5.48 -10.31 -8.49
C GLY A 151 5.58 -10.72 -7.01
N ASN A 152 4.46 -10.91 -6.31
CA ASN A 152 4.45 -11.37 -4.92
C ASN A 152 5.10 -12.75 -4.75
N PHE A 153 4.88 -13.69 -5.68
CA PHE A 153 5.52 -15.00 -5.64
C PHE A 153 7.00 -14.94 -5.99
N ILE A 154 7.33 -14.20 -7.05
CA ILE A 154 8.72 -13.99 -7.49
C ILE A 154 9.54 -13.36 -6.36
N GLY A 155 8.97 -12.40 -5.64
CA GLY A 155 9.63 -11.74 -4.52
C GLY A 155 9.92 -12.66 -3.34
N GLY A 156 8.99 -13.54 -3.00
CA GLY A 156 9.20 -14.57 -1.99
C GLY A 156 10.41 -15.45 -2.34
N TRP A 157 10.44 -15.97 -3.57
CA TRP A 157 11.55 -16.80 -4.06
C TRP A 157 12.88 -16.03 -4.14
N LEU A 158 12.87 -14.81 -4.69
CA LEU A 158 14.06 -13.99 -4.88
C LEU A 158 14.69 -13.60 -3.54
N SER A 159 13.86 -13.23 -2.56
CA SER A 159 14.34 -12.88 -1.21
C SER A 159 14.94 -14.06 -0.45
N LEU A 160 14.48 -15.28 -0.73
CA LEU A 160 15.04 -16.49 -0.13
C LEU A 160 16.34 -16.94 -0.78
N ARG A 161 16.41 -16.91 -2.12
CA ARG A 161 17.56 -17.41 -2.87
C ARG A 161 18.71 -16.41 -2.93
N TYR A 162 18.42 -15.13 -3.17
CA TYR A 162 19.43 -14.09 -3.43
C TYR A 162 19.56 -13.06 -2.31
N GLY A 163 18.73 -13.15 -1.26
CA GLY A 163 18.71 -12.21 -0.14
C GLY A 163 17.80 -10.99 -0.39
N PRO A 164 17.16 -10.44 0.67
CA PRO A 164 16.26 -9.29 0.56
C PRO A 164 16.93 -7.99 0.09
N ARG A 165 18.22 -7.75 0.37
CA ARG A 165 18.98 -6.57 -0.06
C ARG A 165 19.03 -6.48 -1.58
N ARG A 166 19.51 -7.54 -2.23
CA ARG A 166 19.65 -7.60 -3.70
C ARG A 166 18.29 -7.58 -4.38
N ALA A 167 17.30 -8.29 -3.80
CA ALA A 167 15.94 -8.29 -4.30
C ALA A 167 15.35 -6.86 -4.35
N VAL A 168 15.43 -6.11 -3.24
CA VAL A 168 14.93 -4.72 -3.18
C VAL A 168 15.74 -3.80 -4.09
N LEU A 169 17.07 -3.93 -4.14
CA LEU A 169 17.94 -3.09 -4.95
C LEU A 169 17.60 -3.18 -6.45
N TRP A 170 17.62 -4.40 -7.01
CA TRP A 170 17.42 -4.59 -8.45
C TRP A 170 15.99 -4.29 -8.88
N THR A 171 15.00 -4.65 -8.07
CA THR A 171 13.60 -4.36 -8.38
C THR A 171 13.27 -2.87 -8.30
N SER A 172 13.82 -2.16 -7.30
CA SER A 172 13.68 -0.71 -7.20
C SER A 172 14.40 0.00 -8.34
N LEU A 173 15.61 -0.44 -8.72
CA LEU A 173 16.33 0.13 -9.86
C LEU A 173 15.56 -0.02 -11.16
N LEU A 174 15.04 -1.22 -11.44
CA LEU A 174 14.22 -1.45 -12.62
C LEU A 174 12.95 -0.60 -12.59
N ALA A 175 12.27 -0.50 -11.44
CA ALA A 175 11.09 0.36 -11.28
C ALA A 175 11.41 1.84 -11.54
N ALA A 176 12.56 2.35 -11.07
CA ALA A 176 12.96 3.74 -11.25
C ALA A 176 13.23 4.06 -12.71
N LEU A 177 13.99 3.20 -13.40
CA LEU A 177 14.33 3.39 -14.80
C LEU A 177 13.08 3.31 -15.69
N VAL A 178 12.22 2.32 -15.46
CA VAL A 178 10.96 2.19 -16.22
C VAL A 178 10.03 3.36 -15.92
N SER A 179 9.96 3.84 -14.68
CA SER A 179 9.14 4.99 -14.32
C SER A 179 9.66 6.29 -14.95
N LEU A 180 10.99 6.48 -14.98
CA LEU A 180 11.64 7.63 -15.60
C LEU A 180 11.35 7.70 -17.12
N VAL A 181 11.30 6.56 -17.81
CA VAL A 181 11.04 6.51 -19.26
C VAL A 181 9.54 6.54 -19.58
N SER A 182 8.64 6.35 -18.61
CA SER A 182 7.17 6.29 -18.83
C SER A 182 6.59 7.41 -19.70
N PRO A 183 6.93 8.70 -19.48
CA PRO A 183 6.36 9.77 -20.29
C PRO A 183 6.74 9.64 -21.75
N LEU A 184 7.93 9.11 -22.06
CA LEU A 184 8.35 8.83 -23.43
C LEU A 184 7.57 7.65 -24.01
N LEU A 185 7.38 6.57 -23.23
CA LEU A 185 6.60 5.40 -23.66
C LEU A 185 5.15 5.75 -23.96
N ALA A 186 4.56 6.66 -23.19
CA ALA A 186 3.20 7.17 -23.40
C ALA A 186 3.04 7.83 -24.77
N GLN A 187 4.09 8.48 -25.27
CA GLN A 187 4.09 9.18 -26.56
C GLN A 187 4.20 8.26 -27.77
N PHE A 188 4.78 7.06 -27.58
CA PHE A 188 4.87 6.07 -28.65
C PHE A 188 3.52 5.39 -28.88
N HIS A 189 3.01 4.71 -27.86
CA HIS A 189 1.74 4.00 -27.92
C HIS A 189 1.30 3.59 -26.51
N TRP A 190 0.00 3.63 -26.25
CA TRP A 190 -0.56 3.25 -24.94
C TRP A 190 -0.21 1.81 -24.53
N LEU A 191 -0.07 0.87 -25.49
CA LEU A 191 0.36 -0.51 -25.23
C LEU A 191 1.77 -0.59 -24.65
N VAL A 192 2.70 0.26 -25.11
CA VAL A 192 4.07 0.26 -24.60
C VAL A 192 4.08 0.75 -23.16
N LEU A 193 3.29 1.80 -22.86
CA LEU A 193 3.07 2.24 -21.49
C LEU A 193 2.42 1.13 -20.65
N PHE A 194 1.43 0.42 -21.17
CA PHE A 194 0.76 -0.70 -20.50
C PHE A 194 1.76 -1.80 -20.08
N PHE A 195 2.60 -2.30 -20.99
CA PHE A 195 3.62 -3.30 -20.64
C PHE A 195 4.63 -2.76 -19.62
N SER A 196 5.01 -1.50 -19.71
CA SER A 196 5.89 -0.88 -18.71
C SER A 196 5.26 -0.85 -17.31
N ARG A 197 3.93 -0.65 -17.21
CA ARG A 197 3.21 -0.69 -15.93
C ARG A 197 3.16 -2.10 -15.36
N ILE A 198 3.04 -3.13 -16.19
CA ILE A 198 3.16 -4.53 -15.75
C ILE A 198 4.53 -4.77 -15.11
N ILE A 199 5.61 -4.28 -15.73
CA ILE A 199 6.97 -4.41 -15.17
C ILE A 199 7.07 -3.74 -13.79
N ILE A 200 6.53 -2.53 -13.63
CA ILE A 200 6.46 -1.85 -12.33
C ILE A 200 5.61 -2.63 -11.32
N GLY A 201 4.54 -3.28 -11.77
CA GLY A 201 3.74 -4.20 -10.97
C GLY A 201 4.57 -5.36 -10.41
N VAL A 202 5.32 -6.04 -11.28
CA VAL A 202 6.18 -7.17 -10.92
C VAL A 202 7.22 -6.75 -9.89
N THR A 203 7.93 -5.63 -10.12
CA THR A 203 8.95 -5.14 -9.18
C THR A 203 8.35 -4.70 -7.85
N GLY A 204 7.18 -4.04 -7.87
CA GLY A 204 6.47 -3.63 -6.66
C GLY A 204 5.98 -4.80 -5.80
N GLY A 205 5.64 -5.94 -6.42
CA GLY A 205 5.26 -7.16 -5.71
C GLY A 205 6.40 -7.79 -4.88
N VAL A 206 7.66 -7.46 -5.19
CA VAL A 206 8.82 -8.06 -4.50
C VAL A 206 9.11 -7.43 -3.14
N ILE A 207 8.73 -6.16 -2.95
CA ILE A 207 9.17 -5.35 -1.81
C ILE A 207 8.61 -5.86 -0.47
N PHE A 208 7.33 -6.22 -0.40
CA PHE A 208 6.74 -6.72 0.85
C PHE A 208 7.30 -8.07 1.31
N PRO A 209 7.38 -9.12 0.45
CA PRO A 209 8.04 -10.36 0.81
C PRO A 209 9.50 -10.15 1.24
N ALA A 210 10.27 -9.32 0.52
CA ALA A 210 11.64 -9.00 0.88
C ALA A 210 11.74 -8.27 2.23
N GLY A 211 10.83 -7.33 2.51
CA GLY A 211 10.73 -6.64 3.79
C GLY A 211 10.45 -7.59 4.95
N HIS A 212 9.52 -8.54 4.79
CA HIS A 212 9.27 -9.58 5.80
C HIS A 212 10.49 -10.47 6.04
N THR A 213 11.23 -10.83 4.99
CA THR A 213 12.50 -11.57 5.11
C THR A 213 13.58 -10.74 5.82
N MET A 214 13.65 -9.43 5.57
CA MET A 214 14.57 -8.52 6.25
C MET A 214 14.24 -8.43 7.75
N VAL A 215 12.96 -8.23 8.09
CA VAL A 215 12.48 -8.24 9.49
C VAL A 215 12.79 -9.57 10.18
N ALA A 216 12.62 -10.69 9.49
CA ALA A 216 12.91 -12.01 10.05
C ALA A 216 14.39 -12.21 10.42
N LYS A 217 15.32 -11.61 9.66
CA LYS A 217 16.77 -11.70 9.91
C LYS A 217 17.28 -10.68 10.92
N TRP A 218 16.69 -9.47 10.95
CA TRP A 218 17.20 -8.36 11.76
C TRP A 218 16.48 -8.14 13.08
N ALA A 219 15.25 -8.66 13.25
CA ALA A 219 14.46 -8.43 14.44
C ALA A 219 14.65 -9.53 15.50
N PRO A 220 14.99 -9.17 16.75
CA PRO A 220 14.85 -10.06 17.90
C PRO A 220 13.37 -10.44 18.11
N PRO A 221 13.04 -11.64 18.63
CA PRO A 221 11.66 -12.08 18.84
C PRO A 221 10.82 -11.10 19.67
N ASN A 222 11.39 -10.54 20.74
CA ASN A 222 10.71 -9.59 21.63
C ASN A 222 10.43 -8.22 20.98
N GLU A 223 11.19 -7.86 19.93
CA GLU A 223 11.04 -6.57 19.22
C GLU A 223 10.42 -6.75 17.83
N LYS A 224 10.09 -7.98 17.42
CA LYS A 224 9.65 -8.31 16.05
C LYS A 224 8.43 -7.52 15.61
N SER A 225 7.45 -7.30 16.49
CA SER A 225 6.27 -6.49 16.19
C SER A 225 6.62 -5.02 15.90
N ARG A 226 7.63 -4.46 16.57
CA ARG A 226 8.16 -3.11 16.30
C ARG A 226 8.92 -3.02 14.98
N PHE A 227 9.55 -4.11 14.56
CA PHE A 227 10.20 -4.18 13.25
C PHE A 227 9.18 -4.32 12.12
N VAL A 228 8.13 -5.12 12.30
CA VAL A 228 7.03 -5.24 11.33
C VAL A 228 6.36 -3.88 11.08
N TRP A 229 6.36 -2.98 12.08
CA TRP A 229 5.93 -1.59 11.95
C TRP A 229 6.64 -0.82 10.83
N SER A 230 7.89 -1.16 10.50
CA SER A 230 8.60 -0.56 9.36
C SER A 230 7.87 -0.79 8.03
N LEU A 231 7.09 -1.87 7.88
CA LEU A 231 6.35 -2.16 6.65
C LEU A 231 5.17 -1.19 6.40
N LEU A 232 4.78 -0.40 7.40
CA LEU A 232 3.77 0.66 7.25
C LEU A 232 4.27 1.87 6.45
N GLY A 233 5.55 1.87 6.05
CA GLY A 233 6.10 2.86 5.12
C GLY A 233 5.31 3.00 3.82
N GLY A 234 4.60 1.97 3.36
CA GLY A 234 3.70 2.07 2.20
C GLY A 234 2.48 2.96 2.46
N THR A 235 1.83 2.81 3.62
CA THR A 235 0.69 3.67 4.02
C THR A 235 1.16 5.11 4.25
N PHE A 236 2.27 5.29 4.95
CA PHE A 236 2.86 6.62 5.16
C PHE A 236 3.26 7.28 3.85
N GLY A 237 3.92 6.52 2.96
CA GLY A 237 4.31 6.99 1.64
C GLY A 237 3.11 7.45 0.83
N THR A 238 1.98 6.76 0.92
CA THR A 238 0.74 7.14 0.24
C THR A 238 0.23 8.50 0.67
N ILE A 239 0.28 8.81 1.99
CA ILE A 239 -0.14 10.11 2.54
C ILE A 239 0.65 11.26 1.91
N LEU A 240 1.95 11.07 1.67
CA LEU A 240 2.83 12.10 1.11
C LEU A 240 2.85 12.10 -0.42
N THR A 241 2.74 10.95 -1.06
CA THR A 241 2.82 10.82 -2.51
C THR A 241 1.63 11.47 -3.21
N TYR A 242 0.40 11.32 -2.71
CA TYR A 242 -0.77 11.96 -3.33
C TYR A 242 -0.61 13.48 -3.49
N PRO A 243 -0.39 14.27 -2.41
CA PRO A 243 -0.22 15.70 -2.54
C PRO A 243 1.05 16.08 -3.31
N MET A 244 2.15 15.35 -3.12
CA MET A 244 3.41 15.64 -3.83
C MET A 244 3.27 15.50 -5.34
N VAL A 245 2.75 14.36 -5.83
CA VAL A 245 2.60 14.09 -7.27
C VAL A 245 1.55 15.00 -7.88
N ALA A 246 0.44 15.25 -7.17
CA ALA A 246 -0.61 16.16 -7.62
C ALA A 246 -0.12 17.62 -7.74
N ALA A 247 0.64 18.11 -6.76
CA ALA A 247 1.19 19.47 -6.78
C ALA A 247 2.21 19.66 -7.91
N ILE A 248 3.11 18.69 -8.12
CA ILE A 248 4.08 18.74 -9.24
C ILE A 248 3.33 18.77 -10.57
N ALA A 249 2.32 17.91 -10.74
CA ALA A 249 1.56 17.82 -11.98
C ALA A 249 0.74 19.08 -12.28
N GLU A 250 0.27 19.82 -11.26
CA GLU A 250 -0.48 21.06 -11.47
C GLU A 250 0.42 22.28 -11.71
N THR A 251 1.58 22.36 -11.05
CA THR A 251 2.48 23.53 -11.12
C THR A 251 3.46 23.50 -12.29
N MET A 252 3.94 22.32 -12.67
CA MET A 252 4.92 22.15 -13.74
C MET A 252 4.22 21.54 -14.95
N ASP A 253 4.17 20.21 -15.02
CA ASP A 253 3.47 19.42 -16.02
C ASP A 253 3.31 17.99 -15.48
N TRP A 254 2.42 17.20 -16.07
CA TRP A 254 2.21 15.82 -15.67
C TRP A 254 3.43 14.93 -15.95
N GLU A 255 4.26 15.24 -16.95
CA GLU A 255 5.52 14.51 -17.21
C GLU A 255 6.53 14.69 -16.07
N SER A 256 6.63 15.90 -15.50
CA SER A 256 7.54 16.21 -14.39
C SER A 256 7.25 15.37 -13.15
N ALA A 257 5.98 15.03 -12.93
CA ALA A 257 5.54 14.18 -11.83
C ALA A 257 5.90 12.69 -12.03
N TRP A 258 6.35 12.28 -13.22
CA TRP A 258 7.04 11.01 -13.44
C TRP A 258 8.54 11.14 -13.16
N TYR A 259 9.18 12.19 -13.67
CA TYR A 259 10.63 12.36 -13.59
C TYR A 259 11.13 12.60 -12.16
N ILE A 260 10.55 13.57 -11.43
CA ILE A 260 11.04 13.98 -10.11
C ILE A 260 11.00 12.82 -9.09
N PRO A 261 9.87 12.10 -8.92
CA PRO A 261 9.85 10.95 -8.00
C PRO A 261 10.80 9.83 -8.43
N SER A 262 10.96 9.59 -9.74
CA SER A 262 11.88 8.56 -10.25
C SER A 262 13.34 8.89 -9.93
N LEU A 263 13.74 10.16 -10.09
CA LEU A 263 15.07 10.63 -9.70
C LEU A 263 15.30 10.53 -8.19
N LEU A 264 14.31 10.89 -7.37
CA LEU A 264 14.35 10.72 -5.92
C LEU A 264 14.55 9.23 -5.54
N MET A 265 13.90 8.33 -6.26
CA MET A 265 14.06 6.89 -6.05
C MET A 265 15.46 6.41 -6.43
N LEU A 266 16.08 6.93 -7.51
CA LEU A 266 17.48 6.63 -7.86
C LEU A 266 18.46 7.07 -6.77
N VAL A 267 18.26 8.26 -6.20
CA VAL A 267 19.07 8.72 -5.05
C VAL A 267 18.89 7.78 -3.86
N TRP A 268 17.65 7.40 -3.55
CA TRP A 268 17.38 6.45 -2.47
C TRP A 268 18.00 5.06 -2.72
N ILE A 269 18.05 4.58 -3.96
CA ILE A 269 18.70 3.31 -4.32
C ILE A 269 20.19 3.32 -3.99
N VAL A 270 20.88 4.44 -4.21
CA VAL A 270 22.29 4.60 -3.83
C VAL A 270 22.45 4.50 -2.31
N VAL A 271 21.55 5.15 -1.54
CA VAL A 271 21.52 5.06 -0.08
C VAL A 271 21.24 3.63 0.39
N TRP A 272 20.29 2.93 -0.24
CA TRP A 272 19.99 1.51 0.05
C TRP A 272 21.20 0.61 -0.24
N ALA A 273 21.87 0.81 -1.37
CA ALA A 273 23.06 0.05 -1.73
C ALA A 273 24.19 0.18 -0.70
N ALA A 274 24.36 1.38 -0.14
CA ALA A 274 25.40 1.68 0.85
C ALA A 274 25.07 1.18 2.27
N ILE A 275 23.81 1.25 2.69
CA ILE A 275 23.41 1.03 4.09
C ILE A 275 22.81 -0.36 4.35
N ALA A 276 22.05 -0.92 3.41
CA ALA A 276 21.31 -2.14 3.67
C ALA A 276 22.19 -3.40 3.52
N TYR A 277 22.11 -4.31 4.49
CA TYR A 277 22.77 -5.63 4.46
C TYR A 277 21.78 -6.75 4.77
N ASP A 278 22.02 -7.95 4.23
CA ASP A 278 21.08 -9.07 4.32
C ASP A 278 21.03 -9.69 5.72
N SER A 279 22.17 -9.73 6.41
CA SER A 279 22.28 -10.32 7.75
C SER A 279 23.10 -9.40 8.69
N PRO A 280 22.83 -9.45 10.00
CA PRO A 280 23.65 -8.77 11.00
C PRO A 280 25.12 -9.21 10.94
N SER A 281 25.41 -10.46 10.54
CA SER A 281 26.77 -11.00 10.43
C SER A 281 27.59 -10.41 9.28
N GLU A 282 26.94 -9.97 8.20
CA GLU A 282 27.62 -9.38 7.03
C GLU A 282 27.83 -7.87 7.17
N HIS A 283 27.20 -7.26 8.17
CA HIS A 283 27.13 -5.82 8.28
C HIS A 283 28.45 -5.24 8.87
N PRO A 284 29.23 -4.43 8.12
CA PRO A 284 30.56 -3.99 8.56
C PRO A 284 30.54 -3.02 9.74
N GLY A 285 29.44 -2.25 9.89
CA GLY A 285 29.27 -1.24 10.95
C GLY A 285 28.43 -1.65 12.15
N ILE A 286 28.16 -2.95 12.35
CA ILE A 286 27.39 -3.43 13.52
C ILE A 286 28.32 -3.59 14.72
N THR A 287 27.83 -3.28 15.93
CA THR A 287 28.61 -3.55 17.14
C THR A 287 28.58 -5.05 17.46
N PRO A 288 29.68 -5.66 17.94
CA PRO A 288 29.70 -7.08 18.30
C PRO A 288 28.61 -7.44 19.31
N ALA A 289 28.41 -6.59 20.32
CA ALA A 289 27.36 -6.78 21.33
C ALA A 289 25.94 -6.81 20.73
N GLU A 290 25.64 -5.95 19.74
CA GLU A 290 24.34 -5.96 19.05
C GLU A 290 24.18 -7.20 18.16
N ARG A 291 25.24 -7.58 17.44
CA ARG A 291 25.23 -8.78 16.59
C ARG A 291 24.93 -10.03 17.43
N ASP A 292 25.65 -10.22 18.53
CA ASP A 292 25.51 -11.40 19.38
C ASP A 292 24.14 -11.42 20.07
N TYR A 293 23.63 -10.26 20.49
CA TYR A 293 22.27 -10.15 21.00
C TYR A 293 21.21 -10.65 20.00
N ILE A 294 21.31 -10.24 18.72
CA ILE A 294 20.34 -10.67 17.69
C ILE A 294 20.48 -12.16 17.43
N LEU A 295 21.70 -12.67 17.23
CA LEU A 295 21.95 -14.07 16.91
C LEU A 295 21.53 -15.00 18.06
N ASN A 296 21.88 -14.66 19.30
CA ASN A 296 21.50 -15.44 20.48
C ASN A 296 19.99 -15.38 20.74
N ALA A 297 19.35 -14.22 20.52
CA ALA A 297 17.89 -14.10 20.66
C ALA A 297 17.12 -14.86 19.58
N GLN A 298 17.72 -15.13 18.42
CA GLN A 298 17.09 -15.91 17.34
C GLN A 298 17.36 -17.42 17.45
N ALA A 299 18.40 -17.83 18.17
CA ALA A 299 18.73 -19.23 18.40
C ALA A 299 17.57 -19.96 19.11
N GLY A 300 17.01 -20.98 18.46
CA GLY A 300 16.01 -21.89 19.06
C GLY A 300 14.53 -21.54 18.88
N ILE A 301 14.17 -20.38 18.30
CA ILE A 301 12.75 -19.92 18.20
C ILE A 301 12.16 -20.08 16.79
N VAL A 302 13.00 -20.08 15.75
CA VAL A 302 12.57 -20.30 14.36
C VAL A 302 13.39 -21.46 13.83
N ARG A 303 12.72 -22.52 13.31
CA ARG A 303 13.43 -23.61 12.61
C ARG A 303 14.28 -22.99 11.51
N THR A 304 15.57 -23.32 11.50
CA THR A 304 16.52 -22.93 10.45
C THR A 304 16.09 -23.47 9.09
N GLU A 305 15.39 -24.61 9.05
CA GLU A 305 14.84 -25.20 7.84
C GLU A 305 13.34 -24.92 7.69
N LYS A 306 12.98 -24.25 6.60
CA LYS A 306 11.58 -24.10 6.19
C LYS A 306 11.10 -25.44 5.63
N PRO A 307 9.84 -25.84 5.92
CA PRO A 307 9.32 -27.09 5.40
C PRO A 307 9.31 -27.09 3.87
N THR A 308 9.70 -28.22 3.30
CA THR A 308 9.74 -28.41 1.85
C THR A 308 8.32 -28.48 1.29
N TRP A 309 8.12 -28.13 0.01
CA TRP A 309 6.81 -28.21 -0.65
C TRP A 309 6.12 -29.58 -0.46
N LYS A 310 6.89 -30.67 -0.51
CA LYS A 310 6.41 -32.05 -0.29
C LYS A 310 5.92 -32.32 1.14
N GLN A 311 6.38 -31.56 2.13
CA GLN A 311 6.03 -31.71 3.55
C GLN A 311 4.84 -30.81 3.94
N THR A 312 4.41 -29.92 3.04
CA THR A 312 3.33 -28.97 3.32
C THR A 312 1.98 -29.63 3.04
N PRO A 313 1.05 -29.72 4.02
CA PRO A 313 -0.24 -30.40 3.85
C PRO A 313 -1.24 -29.55 3.03
N MET A 314 -0.93 -29.31 1.76
CA MET A 314 -1.66 -28.40 0.86
C MET A 314 -3.16 -28.66 0.80
N LYS A 315 -3.57 -29.93 0.68
CA LYS A 315 -4.99 -30.30 0.65
C LYS A 315 -5.72 -29.87 1.93
N LYS A 316 -5.13 -30.12 3.10
CA LYS A 316 -5.74 -29.75 4.39
C LYS A 316 -5.82 -28.24 4.59
N ILE A 317 -4.80 -27.51 4.12
CA ILE A 317 -4.78 -26.03 4.17
C ILE A 317 -5.90 -25.46 3.30
N MET A 318 -5.94 -25.87 2.02
CA MET A 318 -6.87 -25.31 1.03
C MET A 318 -8.33 -25.72 1.24
N THR A 319 -8.61 -26.78 2.00
CA THR A 319 -9.99 -27.16 2.38
C THR A 319 -10.39 -26.66 3.77
N SER A 320 -9.52 -25.94 4.50
CA SER A 320 -9.84 -25.49 5.85
C SER A 320 -10.75 -24.26 5.84
N VAL A 321 -11.92 -24.39 6.45
CA VAL A 321 -12.94 -23.32 6.54
C VAL A 321 -12.37 -22.02 7.13
N PRO A 322 -11.58 -22.03 8.23
CA PRO A 322 -11.02 -20.81 8.78
C PRO A 322 -10.06 -20.09 7.84
N PHE A 323 -9.29 -20.84 7.04
CA PHE A 323 -8.35 -20.24 6.10
C PHE A 323 -9.05 -19.69 4.86
N ILE A 324 -10.02 -20.42 4.29
CA ILE A 324 -10.82 -19.93 3.16
C ILE A 324 -11.56 -18.65 3.56
N SER A 325 -12.18 -18.65 4.75
CA SER A 325 -12.87 -17.47 5.28
C SER A 325 -11.91 -16.29 5.46
N LEU A 326 -10.68 -16.56 5.90
CA LEU A 326 -9.64 -15.53 6.02
C LEU A 326 -9.18 -15.00 4.66
N ILE A 327 -9.05 -15.84 3.63
CA ILE A 327 -8.72 -15.41 2.26
C ILE A 327 -9.79 -14.44 1.75
N ILE A 328 -11.08 -14.78 1.92
CA ILE A 328 -12.19 -13.95 1.46
C ILE A 328 -12.23 -12.62 2.22
N CYS A 329 -12.01 -12.64 3.55
CA CYS A 329 -11.88 -11.43 4.36
C CYS A 329 -10.71 -10.55 3.89
N HIS A 330 -9.55 -11.15 3.62
CA HIS A 330 -8.39 -10.41 3.14
C HIS A 330 -8.60 -9.85 1.73
N PHE A 331 -9.32 -10.57 0.87
CA PHE A 331 -9.75 -10.08 -0.44
C PHE A 331 -10.63 -8.84 -0.31
N GLY A 332 -11.64 -8.84 0.57
CA GLY A 332 -12.48 -7.66 0.82
C GLY A 332 -11.68 -6.46 1.31
N ASN A 333 -10.73 -6.69 2.21
CA ASN A 333 -9.82 -5.65 2.68
C ASN A 333 -8.93 -5.08 1.56
N LEU A 334 -8.30 -5.94 0.75
CA LEU A 334 -7.48 -5.46 -0.38
C LEU A 334 -8.34 -4.79 -1.45
N PHE A 335 -9.55 -5.28 -1.71
CA PHE A 335 -10.50 -4.62 -2.60
C PHE A 335 -10.75 -3.17 -2.18
N LEU A 336 -11.03 -2.94 -0.89
CA LEU A 336 -11.20 -1.58 -0.35
C LEU A 336 -9.93 -0.74 -0.53
N LEU A 337 -8.75 -1.27 -0.19
CA LEU A 337 -7.48 -0.54 -0.31
C LEU A 337 -7.15 -0.18 -1.76
N PHE A 338 -7.32 -1.11 -2.70
CA PHE A 338 -7.11 -0.86 -4.13
C PHE A 338 -8.17 0.07 -4.70
N PHE A 339 -9.41 0.03 -4.20
CA PHE A 339 -10.47 0.94 -4.59
C PHE A 339 -10.12 2.39 -4.26
N TYR A 340 -9.71 2.65 -3.01
CA TYR A 340 -9.19 3.96 -2.62
C TYR A 340 -7.96 4.32 -3.43
N GLN A 341 -7.05 3.38 -3.63
CA GLN A 341 -5.81 3.69 -4.31
C GLN A 341 -5.97 4.09 -5.78
N ASN A 342 -6.83 3.36 -6.49
CA ASN A 342 -6.94 3.46 -7.94
C ASN A 342 -8.02 4.44 -8.40
N SER A 343 -9.06 4.66 -7.59
CA SER A 343 -10.26 5.38 -8.00
C SER A 343 -10.50 6.68 -7.23
N LEU A 344 -9.85 6.90 -6.09
CA LEU A 344 -10.11 8.07 -5.25
C LEU A 344 -9.76 9.39 -5.93
N MET A 345 -8.60 9.49 -6.59
CA MET A 345 -8.22 10.73 -7.30
C MET A 345 -9.20 11.04 -8.42
N LEU A 346 -9.66 10.03 -9.15
CA LEU A 346 -10.65 10.18 -10.21
C LEU A 346 -11.98 10.69 -9.63
N TYR A 347 -12.45 10.10 -8.52
CA TYR A 347 -13.67 10.55 -7.83
C TYR A 347 -13.56 12.00 -7.37
N LEU A 348 -12.50 12.34 -6.62
CA LEU A 348 -12.34 13.67 -6.04
C LEU A 348 -12.24 14.75 -7.13
N THR A 349 -11.50 14.50 -8.21
CA THR A 349 -11.27 15.50 -9.26
C THR A 349 -12.40 15.57 -10.29
N LYS A 350 -12.93 14.42 -10.73
CA LYS A 350 -13.96 14.37 -11.79
C LYS A 350 -15.39 14.39 -11.28
N ALA A 351 -15.70 13.70 -10.19
CA ALA A 351 -17.05 13.68 -9.64
C ALA A 351 -17.31 14.90 -8.73
N LEU A 352 -16.40 15.16 -7.78
CA LEU A 352 -16.53 16.27 -6.82
C LEU A 352 -15.90 17.60 -7.28
N GLY A 353 -15.17 17.61 -8.41
CA GLY A 353 -14.62 18.85 -8.97
C GLY A 353 -13.43 19.45 -8.21
N PHE A 354 -12.73 18.69 -7.35
CA PHE A 354 -11.52 19.20 -6.70
C PHE A 354 -10.44 19.56 -7.73
N GLN A 355 -9.76 20.69 -7.49
CA GLN A 355 -8.47 20.99 -8.12
C GLN A 355 -7.48 19.86 -7.86
N LEU A 356 -6.55 19.59 -8.77
CA LEU A 356 -5.64 18.43 -8.66
C LEU A 356 -4.86 18.44 -7.35
N THR A 357 -4.28 19.58 -6.94
CA THR A 357 -3.52 19.72 -5.69
C THR A 357 -4.41 19.55 -4.45
N LYS A 358 -5.57 20.22 -4.40
CA LYS A 358 -6.53 20.09 -3.29
C LYS A 358 -7.07 18.65 -3.21
N GLY A 359 -7.34 18.03 -4.35
CA GLY A 359 -7.76 16.63 -4.50
C GLY A 359 -6.67 15.65 -4.08
N GLY A 360 -5.40 15.94 -4.35
CA GLY A 360 -4.25 15.16 -3.86
C GLY A 360 -4.13 15.21 -2.33
N ALA A 361 -4.29 16.38 -1.71
CA ALA A 361 -4.34 16.49 -0.25
C ALA A 361 -5.55 15.75 0.35
N ALA A 362 -6.73 15.90 -0.25
CA ALA A 362 -7.94 15.18 0.14
C ALA A 362 -7.79 13.67 -0.03
N ALA A 363 -7.11 13.20 -1.09
CA ALA A 363 -6.83 11.77 -1.31
C ALA A 363 -5.85 11.19 -0.28
N GLY A 364 -4.89 11.99 0.22
CA GLY A 364 -3.96 11.58 1.26
C GLY A 364 -4.61 11.43 2.64
N ALA A 365 -5.67 12.21 2.94
CA ALA A 365 -6.30 12.27 4.26
C ALA A 365 -6.89 10.93 4.74
N PRO A 366 -7.62 10.14 3.93
CA PRO A 366 -8.10 8.82 4.35
C PRO A 366 -6.98 7.87 4.78
N TRP A 367 -5.82 7.93 4.11
CA TRP A 367 -4.68 7.08 4.46
C TRP A 367 -4.05 7.50 5.80
N ALA A 368 -4.05 8.80 6.10
CA ALA A 368 -3.66 9.31 7.42
C ALA A 368 -4.66 8.85 8.49
N GLY A 369 -5.96 8.94 8.22
CA GLY A 369 -7.01 8.40 9.08
C GLY A 369 -6.80 6.92 9.38
N ARG A 370 -6.55 6.10 8.35
CA ARG A 370 -6.24 4.67 8.49
C ARG A 370 -5.05 4.41 9.40
N MET A 371 -3.99 5.20 9.25
CA MET A 371 -2.78 5.05 10.07
C MET A 371 -3.09 5.36 11.54
N ILE A 372 -3.71 6.51 11.83
CA ILE A 372 -4.05 6.95 13.19
C ILE A 372 -5.00 5.95 13.87
N PHE A 373 -6.09 5.59 13.20
CA PHE A 373 -7.06 4.64 13.75
C PHE A 373 -6.43 3.25 13.88
N GLY A 374 -5.59 2.83 12.94
CA GLY A 374 -4.84 1.59 13.01
C GLY A 374 -3.94 1.50 14.24
N PHE A 375 -3.27 2.58 14.62
CA PHE A 375 -2.52 2.66 15.89
C PHE A 375 -3.44 2.47 17.10
N VAL A 376 -4.54 3.23 17.16
CA VAL A 376 -5.50 3.19 18.27
C VAL A 376 -6.09 1.79 18.42
N PHE A 377 -6.59 1.21 17.32
CA PHE A 377 -7.12 -0.15 17.33
C PHE A 377 -6.05 -1.14 17.76
N SER A 378 -4.82 -1.07 17.21
CA SER A 378 -3.72 -1.96 17.59
C SER A 378 -3.42 -1.91 19.09
N TRP A 379 -3.37 -0.70 19.68
CA TRP A 379 -3.17 -0.53 21.12
C TRP A 379 -4.30 -1.12 21.96
N ILE A 380 -5.56 -0.92 21.53
CA ILE A 380 -6.74 -1.54 22.16
C ILE A 380 -6.64 -3.07 22.06
N GLY A 381 -6.37 -3.61 20.87
CA GLY A 381 -6.27 -5.05 20.63
C GLY A 381 -5.17 -5.72 21.45
N ASP A 382 -3.99 -5.10 21.56
CA ASP A 382 -2.89 -5.61 22.38
C ASP A 382 -3.23 -5.54 23.87
N THR A 383 -3.96 -4.52 24.31
CA THR A 383 -4.39 -4.41 25.72
C THR A 383 -5.45 -5.47 26.05
N VAL A 384 -6.41 -5.69 25.16
CA VAL A 384 -7.43 -6.74 25.29
C VAL A 384 -6.79 -8.13 25.32
N LYS A 385 -5.79 -8.39 24.44
CA LYS A 385 -5.02 -9.64 24.43
C LYS A 385 -4.21 -9.83 25.71
N ARG A 386 -3.44 -8.82 26.14
CA ARG A 386 -2.59 -8.92 27.35
C ARG A 386 -3.39 -9.16 28.62
N LYS A 387 -4.58 -8.55 28.72
CA LYS A 387 -5.49 -8.72 29.86
C LYS A 387 -6.39 -9.97 29.74
N ASN A 388 -6.26 -10.75 28.67
CA ASN A 388 -7.08 -11.94 28.39
C ASN A 388 -8.60 -11.71 28.55
N ILE A 389 -9.10 -10.53 28.15
CA ILE A 389 -10.50 -10.12 28.37
C ILE A 389 -11.46 -10.96 27.53
N ILE A 390 -11.08 -11.25 26.28
CA ILE A 390 -11.87 -12.04 25.33
C ILE A 390 -10.98 -13.02 24.56
N SER A 391 -11.60 -14.07 24.01
CA SER A 391 -10.89 -15.02 23.13
C SER A 391 -10.35 -14.33 21.87
N ILE A 392 -9.23 -14.82 21.34
CA ILE A 392 -8.61 -14.30 20.12
C ILE A 392 -9.61 -14.33 18.96
N THR A 393 -10.35 -15.43 18.78
CA THR A 393 -11.37 -15.55 17.72
C THR A 393 -12.42 -14.44 17.83
N LEU A 394 -12.93 -14.16 19.03
CA LEU A 394 -13.92 -13.10 19.22
C LEU A 394 -13.32 -11.72 18.92
N LEU A 395 -12.08 -11.46 19.36
CA LEU A 395 -11.37 -10.23 19.04
C LEU A 395 -11.20 -10.04 17.52
N ARG A 396 -10.82 -11.08 16.78
CA ARG A 396 -10.68 -11.02 15.32
C ARG A 396 -12.03 -10.71 14.67
N LYS A 397 -13.12 -11.38 15.08
CA LYS A 397 -14.47 -11.15 14.55
C LYS A 397 -14.97 -9.73 14.79
N ILE A 398 -14.80 -9.20 16.00
CA ILE A 398 -15.16 -7.81 16.33
C ILE A 398 -14.34 -6.83 15.48
N ALA A 399 -13.02 -7.04 15.36
CA ALA A 399 -12.17 -6.21 14.51
C ALA A 399 -12.58 -6.24 13.03
N THR A 400 -13.11 -7.37 12.53
CA THR A 400 -13.65 -7.47 11.17
C THR A 400 -14.88 -6.58 10.97
N ILE A 401 -15.76 -6.47 11.98
CA ILE A 401 -16.92 -5.57 11.92
C ILE A 401 -16.46 -4.12 11.74
N PHE A 402 -15.52 -3.66 12.58
CA PHE A 402 -14.97 -2.30 12.43
C PHE A 402 -14.26 -2.11 11.10
N SER A 403 -13.51 -3.10 10.62
CA SER A 403 -12.68 -2.94 9.41
C SER A 403 -13.39 -3.10 8.07
N HIS A 404 -14.62 -3.65 8.04
CA HIS A 404 -15.35 -3.95 6.80
C HIS A 404 -16.79 -3.41 6.81
N PHE A 405 -17.53 -3.57 7.91
CA PHE A 405 -18.91 -3.09 7.98
C PHE A 405 -18.97 -1.57 7.98
N LEU A 406 -18.27 -0.91 8.91
CA LEU A 406 -18.26 0.55 9.00
C LEU A 406 -17.74 1.19 7.71
N PRO A 407 -16.64 0.73 7.09
CA PRO A 407 -16.22 1.26 5.80
C PRO A 407 -17.26 1.07 4.70
N GLY A 408 -17.97 -0.06 4.67
CA GLY A 408 -19.07 -0.28 3.73
C GLY A 408 -20.23 0.71 3.95
N VAL A 409 -20.64 0.95 5.19
CA VAL A 409 -21.67 1.94 5.53
C VAL A 409 -21.23 3.35 5.11
N PHE A 410 -20.00 3.76 5.44
CA PHE A 410 -19.51 5.08 5.05
C PHE A 410 -19.34 5.23 3.54
N LEU A 411 -18.96 4.18 2.80
CA LEU A 411 -18.93 4.21 1.34
C LEU A 411 -20.32 4.46 0.74
N ILE A 412 -21.35 3.78 1.26
CA ILE A 412 -22.73 4.02 0.84
C ILE A 412 -23.11 5.47 1.14
N LEU A 413 -22.82 5.97 2.35
CA LEU A 413 -23.10 7.36 2.74
C LEU A 413 -22.47 8.35 1.76
N VAL A 414 -21.20 8.17 1.38
CA VAL A 414 -20.52 9.06 0.40
C VAL A 414 -21.31 9.19 -0.90
N GLY A 415 -21.92 8.10 -1.39
CA GLY A 415 -22.76 8.15 -2.59
C GLY A 415 -23.99 9.06 -2.45
N TYR A 416 -24.54 9.22 -1.25
CA TYR A 416 -25.76 10.00 -0.99
C TYR A 416 -25.51 11.40 -0.42
N VAL A 417 -24.27 11.75 -0.11
CA VAL A 417 -23.90 13.09 0.38
C VAL A 417 -24.13 14.18 -0.70
N GLY A 418 -24.15 13.79 -1.98
CA GLY A 418 -24.32 14.73 -3.08
C GLY A 418 -23.11 15.66 -3.20
N CYS A 419 -23.36 16.97 -3.22
CA CYS A 419 -22.33 17.99 -3.42
C CYS A 419 -21.76 18.63 -2.16
N ASP A 420 -22.04 18.09 -0.98
CA ASP A 420 -21.28 18.46 0.21
C ASP A 420 -19.92 17.76 0.20
N ILE A 421 -18.95 18.41 -0.45
CA ILE A 421 -17.59 17.91 -0.66
C ILE A 421 -16.88 17.65 0.68
N VAL A 422 -17.13 18.49 1.69
CA VAL A 422 -16.50 18.35 3.02
C VAL A 422 -17.03 17.10 3.70
N LEU A 423 -18.35 16.92 3.73
CA LEU A 423 -18.97 15.73 4.32
C LEU A 423 -18.56 14.46 3.58
N ALA A 424 -18.48 14.50 2.24
CA ALA A 424 -18.04 13.37 1.43
C ALA A 424 -16.60 12.96 1.80
N ASN A 425 -15.68 13.93 1.90
CA ASN A 425 -14.31 13.66 2.30
C ASN A 425 -14.19 13.17 3.74
N VAL A 426 -14.98 13.71 4.68
CA VAL A 426 -15.04 13.23 6.06
C VAL A 426 -15.50 11.77 6.11
N CYS A 427 -16.54 11.40 5.37
CA CYS A 427 -17.00 10.02 5.27
C CYS A 427 -15.93 9.09 4.68
N LEU A 428 -15.19 9.52 3.64
CA LEU A 428 -14.06 8.76 3.09
C LEU A 428 -12.93 8.58 4.11
N VAL A 429 -12.63 9.60 4.91
CA VAL A 429 -11.63 9.52 5.98
C VAL A 429 -12.05 8.54 7.07
N PHE A 430 -13.30 8.59 7.52
CA PHE A 430 -13.81 7.63 8.50
C PHE A 430 -13.89 6.21 7.94
N ALA A 431 -14.30 6.04 6.69
CA ALA A 431 -14.33 4.73 6.03
C ALA A 431 -12.94 4.08 6.04
N LEU A 432 -11.91 4.75 5.54
CA LEU A 432 -10.57 4.17 5.54
C LEU A 432 -9.92 4.17 6.95
N GLY A 433 -10.31 5.10 7.81
CA GLY A 433 -9.96 5.15 9.23
C GLY A 433 -10.36 3.89 9.97
N PHE A 434 -11.64 3.53 9.94
CA PHE A 434 -12.15 2.30 10.57
C PHE A 434 -11.55 1.02 9.95
N ASN A 435 -11.19 1.04 8.67
CA ASN A 435 -10.40 -0.04 8.06
C ASN A 435 -9.04 -0.26 8.75
N GLY A 436 -8.50 0.71 9.50
CA GLY A 436 -7.32 0.53 10.35
C GLY A 436 -7.41 -0.68 11.30
N ALA A 437 -8.61 -1.08 11.73
CA ALA A 437 -8.84 -2.29 12.52
C ALA A 437 -8.44 -3.61 11.78
N ALA A 438 -8.25 -3.57 10.45
CA ALA A 438 -7.85 -4.72 9.64
C ALA A 438 -6.48 -5.31 10.03
N ILE A 439 -5.61 -4.49 10.64
CA ILE A 439 -4.31 -4.92 11.19
C ILE A 439 -4.53 -6.01 12.26
N ILE A 440 -5.56 -5.86 13.09
CA ILE A 440 -5.98 -6.86 14.07
C ILE A 440 -6.90 -7.89 13.43
N ALA A 441 -7.73 -7.56 12.45
CA ALA A 441 -8.67 -8.54 11.89
C ALA A 441 -7.97 -9.65 11.07
N ASN A 442 -7.58 -9.35 9.83
CA ASN A 442 -7.09 -10.37 8.89
C ASN A 442 -5.55 -10.42 8.79
N LEU A 443 -4.85 -9.30 8.97
CA LEU A 443 -3.41 -9.19 8.68
C LEU A 443 -2.54 -10.00 9.64
N SER A 444 -3.03 -10.25 10.85
CA SER A 444 -2.35 -11.04 11.88
C SER A 444 -2.97 -12.42 12.11
N ASN A 445 -4.11 -12.74 11.48
CA ASN A 445 -4.82 -13.99 11.74
C ASN A 445 -4.15 -15.23 11.12
N ASN A 446 -3.39 -15.06 10.04
CA ASN A 446 -2.57 -16.13 9.46
C ASN A 446 -1.52 -16.66 10.44
N GLN A 447 -0.97 -15.78 11.28
CA GLN A 447 0.01 -16.15 12.31
C GLN A 447 -0.66 -16.95 13.43
N ASP A 448 -1.90 -16.63 13.79
CA ASP A 448 -2.66 -17.36 14.81
C ASP A 448 -3.11 -18.75 14.31
N LEU A 449 -3.50 -18.85 13.03
CA LEU A 449 -3.99 -20.10 12.44
C LEU A 449 -2.88 -21.15 12.29
N ALA A 450 -1.71 -20.76 11.78
CA ALA A 450 -0.57 -21.66 11.66
C ALA A 450 0.76 -20.88 11.68
N PRO A 451 1.37 -20.71 12.87
CA PRO A 451 2.66 -20.04 13.00
C PRO A 451 3.76 -20.60 12.08
N ASN A 452 3.81 -21.92 11.89
CA ASN A 452 4.83 -22.59 11.06
C ASN A 452 4.69 -22.27 9.56
N PHE A 453 3.46 -21.98 9.11
CA PHE A 453 3.13 -21.71 7.71
C PHE A 453 2.71 -20.26 7.46
N ALA A 454 2.82 -19.37 8.45
CA ALA A 454 2.20 -18.05 8.42
C ALA A 454 2.58 -17.20 7.19
N GLY A 455 3.86 -17.24 6.77
CA GLY A 455 4.34 -16.53 5.58
C GLY A 455 3.82 -17.14 4.27
N PHE A 456 3.67 -18.46 4.21
CA PHE A 456 3.10 -19.15 3.06
C PHE A 456 1.60 -18.85 2.90
N LEU A 457 0.85 -18.92 4.01
CA LEU A 457 -0.56 -18.54 4.05
C LEU A 457 -0.77 -17.08 3.65
N TYR A 458 0.11 -16.19 4.12
CA TYR A 458 0.09 -14.78 3.73
C TYR A 458 0.30 -14.61 2.21
N GLY A 459 1.25 -15.35 1.63
CA GLY A 459 1.50 -15.33 0.19
C GLY A 459 0.25 -15.68 -0.61
N ILE A 460 -0.45 -16.77 -0.25
CA ILE A 460 -1.69 -17.18 -0.92
C ILE A 460 -2.78 -16.09 -0.78
N MET A 461 -3.05 -15.61 0.43
CA MET A 461 -4.12 -14.61 0.63
C MET A 461 -3.80 -13.30 -0.11
N ASN A 462 -2.53 -12.86 -0.10
CA ASN A 462 -2.13 -11.59 -0.69
C ASN A 462 -2.17 -11.68 -2.22
N THR A 463 -1.80 -12.82 -2.81
CA THR A 463 -1.98 -13.06 -4.25
C THR A 463 -3.45 -12.96 -4.65
N ILE A 464 -4.34 -13.65 -3.94
CA ILE A 464 -5.77 -13.64 -4.25
C ILE A 464 -6.33 -12.22 -4.04
N GLY A 465 -5.99 -11.56 -2.94
CA GLY A 465 -6.46 -10.20 -2.68
C GLY A 465 -5.90 -9.16 -3.65
N SER A 466 -4.64 -9.29 -4.11
CA SER A 466 -4.05 -8.41 -5.13
C SER A 466 -4.75 -8.49 -6.48
N SER A 467 -5.47 -9.58 -6.77
CA SER A 467 -6.29 -9.69 -7.98
C SER A 467 -7.40 -8.63 -8.05
N SER A 468 -7.85 -8.09 -6.91
CA SER A 468 -8.82 -6.98 -6.90
C SER A 468 -8.30 -5.73 -7.62
N GLY A 469 -7.00 -5.48 -7.59
CA GLY A 469 -6.37 -4.38 -8.33
C GLY A 469 -6.44 -4.51 -9.85
N ILE A 470 -6.73 -5.71 -10.38
CA ILE A 470 -6.99 -5.97 -11.80
C ILE A 470 -8.44 -5.62 -12.15
N ILE A 471 -9.37 -5.93 -11.25
CA ILE A 471 -10.82 -5.83 -11.47
C ILE A 471 -11.30 -4.38 -11.36
N ILE A 472 -10.83 -3.67 -10.32
CA ILE A 472 -11.39 -2.38 -9.92
C ILE A 472 -11.28 -1.32 -11.01
N PRO A 473 -10.11 -1.04 -11.62
CA PRO A 473 -10.01 0.11 -12.51
C PRO A 473 -10.86 -0.01 -13.79
N PRO A 474 -10.90 -1.15 -14.51
CA PRO A 474 -11.80 -1.33 -15.65
C PRO A 474 -13.27 -1.25 -15.24
N MET A 475 -13.63 -1.77 -14.06
CA MET A 475 -14.99 -1.69 -13.52
C MET A 475 -15.40 -0.23 -13.27
N VAL A 476 -14.57 0.57 -12.61
CA VAL A 476 -14.88 1.99 -12.34
C VAL A 476 -14.98 2.79 -13.64
N GLU A 477 -14.11 2.53 -14.61
CA GLU A 477 -14.15 3.20 -15.90
C GLU A 477 -15.37 2.86 -16.74
N GLU A 478 -15.82 1.60 -16.74
CA GLU A 478 -17.03 1.21 -17.47
C GLU A 478 -18.30 1.78 -16.81
N ILE A 479 -18.35 1.81 -15.47
CA ILE A 479 -19.55 2.26 -14.74
C ILE A 479 -19.64 3.78 -14.66
N ALA A 480 -18.54 4.47 -14.32
CA ALA A 480 -18.51 5.90 -14.08
C ALA A 480 -17.78 6.67 -15.19
N GLY A 481 -16.58 6.21 -15.57
CA GLY A 481 -15.72 6.92 -16.53
C GLY A 481 -16.36 7.14 -17.90
N LYS A 482 -17.01 6.11 -18.45
CA LYS A 482 -17.72 6.15 -19.74
C LYS A 482 -18.82 7.21 -19.83
N TYR A 483 -19.42 7.56 -18.69
CA TYR A 483 -20.52 8.51 -18.61
C TYR A 483 -20.10 9.88 -18.08
N GLY A 484 -18.79 10.15 -17.94
CA GLY A 484 -18.30 11.44 -17.45
C GLY A 484 -18.24 11.58 -15.94
N ASN A 485 -18.22 10.47 -15.20
CA ASN A 485 -18.11 10.45 -13.73
C ASN A 485 -19.25 11.15 -12.95
N PRO A 486 -20.53 10.99 -13.32
CA PRO A 486 -21.62 11.58 -12.55
C PRO A 486 -21.86 10.83 -11.22
N ILE A 487 -22.42 11.53 -10.23
CA ILE A 487 -22.53 11.05 -8.84
C ILE A 487 -23.40 9.78 -8.75
N ASP A 488 -24.47 9.67 -9.53
CA ASP A 488 -25.36 8.50 -9.60
C ASP A 488 -24.61 7.22 -10.03
N ARG A 489 -23.66 7.34 -10.95
CA ARG A 489 -22.81 6.22 -11.36
C ARG A 489 -21.79 5.87 -10.29
N TRP A 490 -21.23 6.87 -9.61
CA TRP A 490 -20.35 6.64 -8.46
C TRP A 490 -21.07 5.99 -7.28
N GLN A 491 -22.35 6.27 -7.05
CA GLN A 491 -23.17 5.54 -6.06
C GLN A 491 -23.13 4.03 -6.34
N THR A 492 -23.32 3.62 -7.60
CA THR A 492 -23.25 2.21 -7.99
C THR A 492 -21.88 1.60 -7.67
N VAL A 493 -20.81 2.33 -7.97
CA VAL A 493 -19.43 1.91 -7.68
C VAL A 493 -19.20 1.75 -6.16
N PHE A 494 -19.69 2.69 -5.34
CA PHE A 494 -19.60 2.62 -3.89
C PHE A 494 -20.42 1.47 -3.30
N TRP A 495 -21.61 1.21 -3.84
CA TRP A 495 -22.43 0.05 -3.47
C TRP A 495 -21.73 -1.28 -3.73
N ILE A 496 -21.03 -1.41 -4.87
CA ILE A 496 -20.23 -2.62 -5.15
C ILE A 496 -19.11 -2.77 -4.11
N GLY A 497 -18.37 -1.69 -3.82
CA GLY A 497 -17.32 -1.70 -2.80
C GLY A 497 -17.84 -2.07 -1.41
N ALA A 498 -18.97 -1.49 -1.01
CA ALA A 498 -19.64 -1.82 0.25
C ALA A 498 -20.12 -3.27 0.29
N GLY A 499 -20.73 -3.76 -0.79
CA GLY A 499 -21.19 -5.14 -0.92
C GLY A 499 -20.05 -6.15 -0.75
N VAL A 500 -18.90 -5.92 -1.40
CA VAL A 500 -17.71 -6.78 -1.27
C VAL A 500 -17.18 -6.77 0.17
N CYS A 501 -17.12 -5.60 0.81
CA CYS A 501 -16.67 -5.48 2.20
C CYS A 501 -17.62 -6.20 3.17
N ILE A 502 -18.93 -5.97 3.06
CA ILE A 502 -19.93 -6.54 3.97
C ILE A 502 -20.05 -8.05 3.75
N ALA A 503 -20.08 -8.52 2.50
CA ALA A 503 -20.14 -9.95 2.20
C ALA A 503 -18.91 -10.72 2.73
N SER A 504 -17.71 -10.16 2.53
CA SER A 504 -16.49 -10.78 3.05
C SER A 504 -16.43 -10.80 4.58
N MET A 505 -16.97 -9.77 5.25
CA MET A 505 -17.17 -9.77 6.70
C MET A 505 -18.11 -10.89 7.14
N VAL A 506 -19.30 -10.99 6.55
CA VAL A 506 -20.32 -11.99 6.93
C VAL A 506 -19.74 -13.40 6.86
N ILE A 507 -19.05 -13.74 5.76
CA ILE A 507 -18.39 -15.04 5.59
C ILE A 507 -17.37 -15.29 6.71
N PHE A 508 -16.57 -14.28 7.05
CA PHE A 508 -15.58 -14.40 8.14
C PHE A 508 -16.19 -14.51 9.53
N LEU A 509 -17.34 -13.86 9.79
CA LEU A 509 -18.03 -13.98 11.07
C LEU A 509 -18.50 -15.41 11.34
N PHE A 510 -18.93 -16.14 10.31
CA PHE A 510 -19.34 -17.54 10.45
C PHE A 510 -18.16 -18.51 10.43
N GLY A 511 -17.26 -18.39 9.45
CA GLY A 511 -16.20 -19.38 9.23
C GLY A 511 -14.84 -19.05 9.86
N GLY A 512 -14.62 -17.81 10.31
CA GLY A 512 -13.34 -17.34 10.85
C GLY A 512 -13.00 -17.90 12.23
N SER A 513 -11.73 -18.24 12.43
CA SER A 513 -11.15 -18.69 13.71
C SER A 513 -9.78 -18.06 13.93
N GLY A 514 -9.42 -17.85 15.20
CA GLY A 514 -8.08 -17.48 15.66
C GLY A 514 -7.41 -18.59 16.50
N LYS A 515 -7.89 -19.83 16.40
CA LYS A 515 -7.27 -21.00 17.03
C LYS A 515 -6.27 -21.66 16.09
N ILE A 516 -5.17 -22.16 16.63
CA ILE A 516 -4.17 -22.93 15.88
C ILE A 516 -4.85 -24.14 15.23
N GLN A 517 -4.60 -24.35 13.94
CA GLN A 517 -5.19 -25.41 13.15
C GLN A 517 -4.40 -26.71 13.28
N SER A 518 -5.08 -27.86 13.13
CA SER A 518 -4.49 -29.20 13.30
C SER A 518 -3.38 -29.52 12.30
N TRP A 519 -3.30 -28.81 11.19
CA TRP A 519 -2.28 -28.96 10.15
C TRP A 519 -1.06 -28.05 10.36
N ASN A 520 -0.98 -27.29 11.46
CA ASN A 520 0.20 -26.48 11.77
C ASN A 520 1.45 -27.33 12.06
N GLU A 521 1.28 -28.48 12.72
CA GLU A 521 2.37 -29.41 12.98
C GLU A 521 2.54 -30.39 11.82
N ILE A 522 3.73 -30.42 11.24
CA ILE A 522 4.11 -31.45 10.28
C ILE A 522 4.43 -32.69 11.10
N GLN A 523 3.59 -33.72 11.03
CA GLN A 523 3.90 -35.03 11.59
C GLN A 523 5.10 -35.61 10.85
N PHE A 524 6.30 -35.34 11.36
CA PHE A 524 7.55 -35.88 10.82
C PHE A 524 7.88 -37.27 11.38
N GLN A 525 7.10 -37.78 12.34
CA GLN A 525 7.41 -39.02 13.07
C GLN A 525 6.27 -40.02 12.99
N ARG A 526 6.21 -40.76 11.89
CA ARG A 526 5.59 -42.10 11.95
C ARG A 526 6.16 -43.09 10.97
N THR A 527 6.83 -42.66 9.89
CA THR A 527 7.45 -43.61 8.96
C THR A 527 8.81 -44.05 9.45
N ASP A 528 9.72 -43.12 9.76
CA ASP A 528 11.09 -43.49 10.17
C ASP A 528 11.13 -44.17 11.54
N ASP A 529 10.36 -43.70 12.53
CA ASP A 529 10.32 -44.36 13.86
C ASP A 529 9.60 -45.72 13.83
N GLN A 530 8.57 -45.90 12.98
CA GLN A 530 7.93 -47.21 12.80
C GLN A 530 8.76 -48.15 11.92
N GLU A 531 9.55 -47.64 10.96
CA GLU A 531 10.51 -48.43 10.19
C GLU A 531 11.72 -48.79 11.05
N LEU A 532 12.18 -47.92 11.95
CA LEU A 532 13.23 -48.21 12.92
C LEU A 532 12.75 -49.20 14.00
N GLU A 533 11.51 -49.08 14.48
CA GLU A 533 10.88 -50.07 15.37
C GLU A 533 10.64 -51.41 14.66
N ARG A 534 10.15 -51.41 13.40
CA ARG A 534 10.04 -52.64 12.60
C ARG A 534 11.40 -53.25 12.31
N ALA A 535 12.42 -52.45 12.02
CA ALA A 535 13.78 -52.93 11.79
C ALA A 535 14.39 -53.51 13.07
N ARG A 536 14.16 -52.89 14.23
CA ARG A 536 14.54 -53.45 15.55
C ARG A 536 13.82 -54.76 15.85
N GLN A 537 12.51 -54.83 15.62
CA GLN A 537 11.71 -56.06 15.79
C GLN A 537 12.08 -57.18 14.81
N THR A 538 12.64 -56.84 13.65
CA THR A 538 13.11 -57.82 12.65
C THR A 538 14.54 -58.27 12.95
N ALA A 539 15.34 -57.46 13.66
CA ALA A 539 16.70 -57.81 14.10
C ALA A 539 16.72 -58.63 15.41
N GLU A 540 15.65 -58.60 16.19
CA GLU A 540 15.47 -59.41 17.41
C GLU A 540 14.84 -60.80 17.16
N LYS A 541 14.45 -61.11 15.93
CA LYS A 541 14.04 -62.44 15.47
C LYS A 541 15.15 -63.08 14.64
#